data_AF-A0A1X9MBM0-F1
#
_entry.id   AF-A0A1X9MBM0-F1
#
_cell.length_a   1.000
_cell.length_b   1.000
_cell.length_c   1.000
_cell.angle_alpha   90.00
_cell.angle_beta   90.00
_cell.angle_gamma   90.00
#
_symmetry.space_group_name_H-M   'P 1'
#
loop_
_entity.id
_entity.type
_entity.pdbx_description
1 polymer ?
#
loop_
_entity_poly.entity_id
_entity_poly.type
_entity_poly.pdbx_seq_one_letter_code
_entity_poly.pdbx_strand_id
1 'polypeptide(L)'
;MSKNVLDSIETNIAGINNYARVASTTFGKINPSFLYLKKDGHHSHVTNHLHIRTVSIHIDQPTDRIQFNHWLEKYQGQILRAKGFIYLKEIPGLFLFNYAYGDLIIERYTLEKHLEPVVVLIGENLERRVLENELRNLQDSCSN
;
A
#
# COMPACT_ATOMS: atom_id res chain seq x y z
N MET A 1 -7.37 -24.14 -2.61
CA MET A 1 -6.81 -24.35 -3.96
C MET A 1 -6.69 -25.85 -4.21
N SER A 2 -7.00 -26.33 -5.42
CA SER A 2 -6.78 -27.73 -5.76
C SER A 2 -5.28 -27.99 -5.95
N LYS A 3 -4.82 -29.18 -5.57
CA LYS A 3 -3.41 -29.59 -5.59
C LYS A 3 -2.75 -29.36 -6.96
N ASN A 4 -3.50 -29.61 -8.03
CA ASN A 4 -3.05 -29.47 -9.41
C ASN A 4 -2.65 -28.03 -9.81
N VAL A 5 -3.23 -27.00 -9.20
CA VAL A 5 -2.90 -25.60 -9.52
C VAL A 5 -1.55 -25.22 -8.90
N LEU A 6 -1.27 -25.72 -7.69
CA LEU A 6 0.00 -25.45 -7.01
C LEU A 6 1.16 -26.08 -7.77
N ASP A 7 1.02 -27.34 -8.20
CA ASP A 7 2.05 -28.07 -8.94
C ASP A 7 2.40 -27.37 -10.27
N SER A 8 1.40 -26.81 -10.95
CA SER A 8 1.60 -26.02 -12.19
C SER A 8 2.34 -24.71 -11.94
N ILE A 9 1.99 -23.99 -10.88
CA ILE A 9 2.65 -22.73 -10.50
C ILE A 9 4.12 -22.99 -10.10
N GLU A 10 4.38 -24.03 -9.31
CA GLU A 10 5.74 -24.41 -8.92
C GLU A 10 6.61 -24.74 -10.12
N THR A 11 6.06 -25.48 -11.10
CA THR A 11 6.75 -25.80 -12.35
C THR A 11 7.09 -24.53 -13.16
N ASN A 12 6.16 -23.57 -13.24
CA ASN A 12 6.40 -22.30 -13.93
C ASN A 12 7.47 -21.44 -13.23
N ILE A 13 7.45 -21.37 -11.89
CA ILE A 13 8.47 -20.62 -11.13
C ILE A 13 9.85 -21.25 -11.33
N ALA A 14 9.94 -22.58 -11.32
CA ALA A 14 11.19 -23.30 -11.56
C ALA A 14 11.72 -23.09 -13.00
N GLY A 15 10.83 -22.92 -13.98
CA GLY A 15 11.20 -22.57 -15.36
C GLY A 15 11.78 -21.16 -15.50
N ILE A 16 11.37 -20.21 -14.64
CA ILE A 16 11.89 -18.83 -14.64
C ILE A 16 13.22 -18.75 -13.90
N ASN A 17 13.34 -19.39 -12.74
CA ASN A 17 14.56 -19.40 -11.95
C ASN A 17 14.70 -20.71 -11.16
N ASN A 18 15.48 -21.63 -11.71
CA ASN A 18 15.78 -22.93 -11.11
C ASN A 18 16.73 -22.84 -9.89
N TYR A 19 17.36 -21.69 -9.65
CA TYR A 19 18.22 -21.47 -8.48
C TYR A 19 17.47 -20.87 -7.28
N ALA A 20 16.25 -20.37 -7.49
CA ALA A 20 15.45 -19.75 -6.43
C ALA A 20 14.81 -20.82 -5.53
N ARG A 21 14.91 -20.61 -4.21
CA ARG A 21 14.15 -21.40 -3.24
C ARG A 21 12.68 -20.99 -3.30
N VAL A 22 11.78 -21.95 -3.52
CA VAL A 22 10.33 -21.73 -3.49
C VAL A 22 9.79 -22.16 -2.13
N ALA A 23 9.01 -21.30 -1.47
CA ALA A 23 8.27 -21.64 -0.26
C ALA A 23 6.77 -21.52 -0.51
N SER A 24 6.08 -22.66 -0.45
CA SER A 24 4.63 -22.70 -0.38
C SER A 24 4.21 -22.49 1.08
N THR A 25 3.38 -21.49 1.35
CA THR A 25 2.90 -21.18 2.70
C THR A 25 1.40 -21.01 2.73
N THR A 26 0.76 -21.58 3.75
CA THR A 26 -0.66 -21.37 4.02
C THR A 26 -0.78 -20.34 5.14
N PHE A 27 -1.47 -19.22 4.88
CA PHE A 27 -1.60 -18.08 5.81
C PHE A 27 -0.28 -17.40 6.20
N GLY A 28 0.70 -17.35 5.29
CA GLY A 28 1.96 -16.62 5.52
C GLY A 28 2.86 -17.22 6.61
N LYS A 29 2.61 -18.46 7.03
CA LYS A 29 3.49 -19.17 7.97
C LYS A 29 4.76 -19.60 7.25
N ILE A 30 5.85 -18.91 7.52
CA ILE A 30 7.17 -19.25 7.01
C ILE A 30 8.16 -19.38 8.16
N ASN A 31 9.07 -20.34 8.06
CA ASN A 31 10.19 -20.40 8.99
C ASN A 31 11.10 -19.18 8.73
N PRO A 32 11.43 -18.34 9.73
CA PRO A 32 12.28 -17.17 9.53
C PRO A 32 13.64 -17.51 8.90
N SER A 33 14.18 -18.71 9.14
CA SER A 33 15.40 -19.20 8.49
C SER A 33 15.31 -19.31 6.95
N PHE A 34 14.10 -19.31 6.38
CA PHE A 34 13.89 -19.22 4.94
C PHE A 34 14.21 -17.81 4.40
N LEU A 35 13.99 -16.76 5.20
CA LEU A 35 14.20 -15.36 4.83
C LEU A 35 15.66 -14.92 5.00
N TYR A 36 16.37 -15.53 5.96
CA TYR A 36 17.77 -15.25 6.22
C TYR A 36 18.65 -16.13 5.31
N LEU A 37 18.98 -15.61 4.11
CA LEU A 37 19.99 -16.22 3.25
C LEU A 37 21.36 -16.14 3.94
N LYS A 38 22.10 -17.26 4.02
CA LYS A 38 23.56 -17.20 4.17
C LYS A 38 24.07 -16.38 2.98
N LYS A 39 24.74 -15.25 3.25
CA LYS A 39 25.33 -14.39 2.22
C LYS A 39 26.41 -15.15 1.46
N ASP A 40 26.05 -15.76 0.34
CA ASP A 40 27.01 -16.03 -0.73
C ASP A 40 26.99 -14.80 -1.66
N GLY A 41 28.01 -13.96 -1.47
CA GLY A 41 28.66 -12.96 -2.35
C GLY A 41 28.00 -12.31 -3.58
N HIS A 42 26.72 -12.47 -3.88
CA HIS A 42 26.07 -11.73 -4.96
C HIS A 42 25.48 -10.45 -4.39
N HIS A 43 26.27 -9.38 -4.47
CA HIS A 43 25.78 -8.02 -4.29
C HIS A 43 24.68 -7.76 -5.32
N SER A 44 23.41 -7.86 -4.93
CA SER A 44 22.36 -7.13 -5.64
C SER A 44 22.80 -5.67 -5.64
N HIS A 45 23.08 -5.14 -6.83
CA HIS A 45 23.35 -3.73 -7.08
C HIS A 45 22.09 -2.89 -6.80
N VAL A 46 21.61 -2.87 -5.55
CA VAL A 46 20.71 -1.84 -5.05
C VAL A 46 21.59 -0.64 -4.68
N THR A 47 22.32 -0.14 -5.68
CA THR A 47 23.20 1.03 -5.59
C THR A 47 22.63 2.20 -6.40
N ASN A 48 21.30 2.26 -6.53
CA ASN A 48 20.64 3.52 -6.85
C ASN A 48 20.01 4.03 -5.57
N HIS A 49 20.35 5.25 -5.19
CA HIS A 49 19.85 5.97 -4.03
C HIS A 49 18.32 6.10 -4.09
N LEU A 50 17.63 5.07 -3.61
CA LEU A 50 16.17 5.01 -3.54
C LEU A 50 15.73 5.91 -2.37
N HIS A 51 15.42 7.18 -2.67
CA HIS A 51 15.01 8.18 -1.67
C HIS A 51 13.52 8.05 -1.31
N ILE A 52 13.07 6.82 -1.06
CA ILE A 52 11.69 6.58 -0.61
C ILE A 52 11.51 7.18 0.78
N ARG A 53 10.43 7.95 0.93
CA ARG A 53 10.01 8.59 2.17
C ARG A 53 8.60 8.14 2.52
N THR A 54 8.32 8.17 3.82
CA THR A 54 6.99 7.96 4.37
C THR A 54 6.47 9.29 4.91
N VAL A 55 5.26 9.66 4.49
CA VAL A 55 4.55 10.84 4.97
C VAL A 55 3.23 10.40 5.58
N SER A 56 3.00 10.75 6.85
CA SER A 56 1.75 10.46 7.56
C SER A 56 1.02 11.76 7.84
N ILE A 57 -0.25 11.83 7.47
CA ILE A 57 -1.08 13.04 7.54
C ILE A 57 -2.38 12.67 8.23
N HIS A 58 -2.71 13.36 9.32
CA HIS A 58 -4.00 13.20 9.98
C HIS A 58 -5.09 13.91 9.17
N ILE A 59 -6.26 13.27 9.09
CA ILE A 59 -7.44 13.85 8.44
C ILE A 59 -8.61 13.72 9.40
N ASP A 60 -9.43 14.76 9.48
CA ASP A 60 -10.41 14.87 10.56
C ASP A 60 -11.83 15.04 9.99
N GLN A 61 -11.93 15.37 8.70
CA GLN A 61 -13.19 15.62 8.01
C GLN A 61 -13.44 14.59 6.89
N PRO A 62 -14.71 14.32 6.55
CA PRO A 62 -15.06 13.46 5.42
C PRO A 62 -14.54 13.99 4.09
N THR A 63 -14.02 13.09 3.27
CA THR A 63 -13.58 13.36 1.89
C THR A 63 -14.51 12.71 0.88
N ASP A 64 -14.66 13.34 -0.29
CA ASP A 64 -15.33 12.74 -1.43
C ASP A 64 -14.46 11.63 -2.05
N ARG A 65 -15.06 10.45 -2.29
CA ARG A 65 -14.31 9.29 -2.80
C ARG A 65 -13.69 9.55 -4.16
N ILE A 66 -14.42 10.22 -5.05
CA ILE A 66 -13.97 10.47 -6.43
C ILE A 66 -12.82 11.47 -6.41
N GLN A 67 -12.93 12.55 -5.65
CA GLN A 67 -11.85 13.55 -5.53
C GLN A 67 -10.59 12.95 -4.88
N PHE A 68 -10.75 12.10 -3.86
CA PHE A 68 -9.62 11.40 -3.23
C PHE A 68 -8.90 10.45 -4.21
N ASN A 69 -9.65 9.72 -5.04
CA ASN A 69 -9.07 8.87 -6.07
C ASN A 69 -8.28 9.67 -7.12
N HIS A 70 -8.89 10.74 -7.66
CA HIS A 70 -8.21 11.62 -8.63
C HIS A 70 -6.95 12.26 -8.04
N TRP A 71 -6.99 12.60 -6.75
CA TRP A 71 -5.82 13.11 -6.05
C TRP A 71 -4.70 12.06 -5.97
N LEU A 72 -5.00 10.80 -5.64
CA LEU A 72 -4.01 9.72 -5.66
C LEU A 72 -3.44 9.48 -7.07
N GLU A 73 -4.30 9.48 -8.09
CA GLU A 73 -3.90 9.32 -9.49
C GLU A 73 -2.96 10.44 -9.97
N LYS A 74 -3.17 11.69 -9.54
CA LYS A 74 -2.25 12.81 -9.82
C LYS A 74 -0.80 12.52 -9.38
N TYR A 75 -0.63 11.74 -8.32
CA TYR A 75 0.67 11.35 -7.79
C TYR A 75 1.13 9.95 -8.24
N GLN A 76 0.46 9.35 -9.23
CA GLN A 76 0.90 8.08 -9.79
C GLN A 76 2.36 8.19 -10.28
N GLY A 77 3.20 7.23 -9.88
CA GLY A 77 4.64 7.25 -10.16
C GLY A 77 5.48 7.96 -9.08
N GLN A 78 4.90 8.86 -8.27
CA GLN A 78 5.56 9.41 -7.08
C GLN A 78 5.15 8.62 -5.82
N ILE A 79 3.85 8.42 -5.62
CA ILE A 79 3.31 7.57 -4.56
C ILE A 79 3.31 6.12 -5.05
N LEU A 80 4.15 5.30 -4.41
CA LEU A 80 4.23 3.87 -4.67
C LEU A 80 3.12 3.11 -3.95
N ARG A 81 2.81 3.55 -2.72
CA ARG A 81 1.77 2.97 -1.89
C ARG A 81 1.17 4.01 -0.98
N ALA A 82 -0.15 4.00 -0.83
CA ALA A 82 -0.83 4.75 0.21
C ALA A 82 -1.80 3.84 0.94
N LYS A 83 -2.00 4.08 2.23
CA LYS A 83 -2.94 3.32 3.06
C LYS A 83 -3.39 4.16 4.23
N GLY A 84 -4.53 3.81 4.79
CA GLY A 84 -4.97 4.48 5.99
C GLY A 84 -6.46 4.43 6.20
N PHE A 85 -6.92 5.30 7.09
CA PHE A 85 -8.31 5.41 7.47
C PHE A 85 -8.84 6.78 7.07
N ILE A 86 -10.02 6.80 6.47
CA ILE A 86 -10.70 8.02 6.04
C ILE A 86 -12.19 7.95 6.35
N TYR A 87 -12.81 9.11 6.49
CA TYR A 87 -14.26 9.24 6.42
C TYR A 87 -14.68 9.55 4.98
N LEU A 88 -15.75 8.90 4.53
CA LEU A 88 -16.37 9.17 3.24
C LEU A 88 -17.65 9.97 3.45
N LYS A 89 -17.98 10.84 2.49
CA LYS A 89 -19.22 11.62 2.52
C LYS A 89 -20.46 10.80 2.26
N GLU A 90 -20.34 9.87 1.33
CA GLU A 90 -21.47 9.17 0.73
C GLU A 90 -22.11 8.21 1.74
N ILE A 91 -21.30 7.70 2.68
CA ILE A 91 -21.70 6.67 3.63
C ILE A 91 -21.06 6.96 4.99
N PRO A 92 -21.83 6.97 6.09
CA PRO A 92 -21.29 7.16 7.42
C PRO A 92 -20.46 5.96 7.89
N GLY A 93 -19.35 6.27 8.57
CA GLY A 93 -18.45 5.30 9.17
C GLY A 93 -17.01 5.47 8.68
N LEU A 94 -16.10 4.76 9.34
CA LEU A 94 -14.69 4.77 8.99
C LEU A 94 -14.42 3.76 7.87
N PHE A 95 -13.54 4.12 6.95
CA PHE A 95 -13.13 3.26 5.85
C PHE A 95 -11.62 3.06 5.86
N LEU A 96 -11.19 1.82 5.63
CA LEU A 96 -9.81 1.49 5.32
C LEU A 96 -9.62 1.67 3.81
N PHE A 97 -8.66 2.48 3.42
CA PHE A 97 -8.23 2.55 2.03
C PHE A 97 -6.84 1.92 1.87
N ASN A 98 -6.64 1.27 0.73
CA ASN A 98 -5.36 0.80 0.26
C ASN A 98 -5.21 1.21 -1.20
N TYR A 99 -4.14 1.93 -1.50
CA TYR A 99 -3.74 2.31 -2.84
C TYR A 99 -2.36 1.75 -3.12
N ALA A 100 -2.23 1.01 -4.22
CA ALA A 100 -0.96 0.50 -4.67
C ALA A 100 -0.97 0.41 -6.19
N TYR A 101 0.12 0.86 -6.83
CA TYR A 101 0.32 0.71 -8.27
C TYR A 101 -0.82 1.24 -9.17
N GLY A 102 -1.56 2.26 -8.73
CA GLY A 102 -2.67 2.84 -9.50
C GLY A 102 -4.05 2.39 -9.05
N ASP A 103 -4.15 1.30 -8.29
CA ASP A 103 -5.44 0.77 -7.87
C ASP A 103 -5.81 1.21 -6.46
N LEU A 104 -7.01 1.81 -6.30
CA LEU A 104 -7.59 2.19 -5.02
C LEU A 104 -8.67 1.20 -4.59
N ILE A 105 -8.48 0.59 -3.42
CA ILE A 105 -9.47 -0.24 -2.75
C ILE A 105 -9.90 0.47 -1.46
N ILE A 106 -11.21 0.59 -1.26
CA ILE A 106 -11.79 1.17 -0.05
C ILE A 106 -12.81 0.20 0.53
N GLU A 107 -12.65 -0.13 1.81
CA GLU A 107 -13.48 -1.10 2.52
C GLU A 107 -13.98 -0.51 3.84
N ARG A 108 -15.20 -0.86 4.23
CA ARG A 108 -15.78 -0.38 5.48
C ARG A 108 -15.04 -1.00 6.67
N TYR A 109 -14.57 -0.17 7.58
CA TYR A 109 -13.98 -0.62 8.83
C TYR A 109 -15.08 -0.87 9.86
N THR A 110 -15.21 -2.12 10.30
CA THR A 110 -16.34 -2.58 11.13
C THR A 110 -15.95 -2.93 12.57
N LEU A 111 -14.67 -2.87 12.93
CA LEU A 111 -14.23 -3.18 14.29
C LEU A 111 -14.57 -2.04 15.24
N GLU A 112 -15.01 -2.37 16.46
CA GLU A 112 -15.39 -1.44 17.53
C GLU A 112 -14.20 -0.72 18.20
N LYS A 113 -13.11 -0.49 17.46
CA LYS A 113 -11.97 0.28 17.94
C LYS A 113 -12.03 1.67 17.33
N HIS A 114 -12.07 2.69 18.19
CA HIS A 114 -11.89 4.06 17.75
C HIS A 114 -10.47 4.23 17.17
N LEU A 115 -10.40 4.60 15.91
CA LEU A 115 -9.16 4.88 15.21
C LEU A 115 -9.25 6.29 14.64
N GLU A 116 -8.23 7.09 14.92
CA GLU A 116 -8.06 8.40 14.29
C GLU A 116 -7.76 8.21 12.80
N PRO A 117 -8.50 8.88 11.89
CA PRO A 117 -8.22 8.80 10.48
C PRO A 117 -6.83 9.37 10.17
N VAL A 118 -6.11 8.65 9.32
CA VAL A 118 -4.73 8.97 8.96
C VAL A 118 -4.46 8.44 7.57
N VAL A 119 -3.80 9.25 6.76
CA VAL A 119 -3.33 8.93 5.42
C VAL A 119 -1.82 8.72 5.49
N VAL A 120 -1.36 7.52 5.17
CA VAL A 120 0.07 7.17 5.12
C VAL A 120 0.47 6.98 3.67
N LEU A 121 1.42 7.77 3.21
CA LEU A 121 1.94 7.80 1.84
C LEU A 121 3.38 7.32 1.84
N ILE A 122 3.74 6.46 0.89
CA ILE A 122 5.08 5.92 0.70
C ILE A 122 5.46 6.16 -0.76
N GLY A 123 6.55 6.88 -0.98
CA GLY A 123 6.92 7.31 -2.32
C GLY A 123 8.19 8.14 -2.37
N GLU A 124 8.52 8.62 -3.56
CA GLU A 124 9.69 9.47 -3.81
C GLU A 124 9.26 10.93 -3.99
N ASN A 125 10.17 11.87 -3.66
CA ASN A 125 9.95 13.31 -3.82
C ASN A 125 8.66 13.86 -3.16
N LEU A 126 8.20 13.20 -2.09
CA LEU A 126 7.00 13.60 -1.35
C LEU A 126 7.27 14.85 -0.51
N GLU A 127 6.67 15.98 -0.89
CA GLU A 127 6.69 17.21 -0.11
C GLU A 127 5.50 17.27 0.85
N ARG A 128 5.77 16.96 2.13
CA ARG A 128 4.75 16.87 3.20
C ARG A 128 3.77 18.05 3.21
N ARG A 129 4.27 19.29 3.17
CA ARG A 129 3.43 20.49 3.30
C ARG A 129 2.44 20.63 2.13
N VAL A 130 2.87 20.29 0.91
CA VAL A 130 2.01 20.33 -0.28
C VAL A 130 0.91 19.28 -0.14
N LEU A 131 1.28 18.04 0.21
CA LEU A 131 0.34 16.94 0.39
C LEU A 131 -0.68 17.23 1.50
N GLU A 132 -0.24 17.79 2.64
CA GLU A 132 -1.11 18.20 3.75
C GLU A 132 -2.09 19.30 3.33
N ASN A 133 -1.63 20.30 2.58
CA ASN A 133 -2.48 21.38 2.09
C ASN A 133 -3.53 20.87 1.09
N GLU A 134 -3.13 20.01 0.14
CA GLU A 134 -4.06 19.45 -0.84
C GLU A 134 -5.09 18.53 -0.19
N LEU A 135 -4.69 17.67 0.75
CA LEU A 135 -5.62 16.83 1.51
C LEU A 135 -6.58 17.65 2.38
N ARG A 136 -6.14 18.80 2.91
CA ARG A 136 -7.04 19.72 3.62
C ARG A 136 -8.01 20.41 2.67
N ASN A 137 -7.57 20.83 1.49
CA ASN A 137 -8.47 21.40 0.49
C ASN A 137 -9.55 20.41 0.03
N LEU A 138 -9.22 19.11 -0.04
CA LEU A 138 -10.20 18.05 -0.31
C LEU A 138 -11.24 17.90 0.83
N GLN A 139 -10.89 18.26 2.06
CA GLN A 139 -11.78 18.29 3.21
C GLN A 139 -12.64 19.57 3.26
N ASP A 140 -12.08 20.71 2.84
CA ASP A 140 -12.77 22.01 2.88
C ASP A 140 -13.70 22.24 1.68
N SER A 141 -13.35 21.73 0.49
CA SER A 141 -14.25 21.65 -0.68
C SER A 141 -15.52 20.86 -0.37
N CYS A 142 -15.52 20.22 0.79
CA CYS A 142 -16.49 19.28 1.24
C CYS A 142 -17.42 19.78 2.36
N SER A 143 -17.12 20.93 2.97
CA SER A 143 -17.88 21.52 4.10
C SER A 143 -18.89 22.61 3.70
N ASN A 144 -19.16 22.82 2.40
CA ASN A 144 -20.17 23.76 1.91
C ASN A 144 -21.44 23.06 1.42
#